data_AF-A0A8S0FPZ2-F1
#
_entry.id   AF-A0A8S0FPZ2-F1
#
_cell.length_a   1.000
_cell.length_b   1.000
_cell.length_c   1.000
_cell.angle_alpha   90.00
_cell.angle_beta   90.00
_cell.angle_gamma   90.00
#
_symmetry.space_group_name_H-M   'P 1'
#
loop_
_entity.id
_entity.type
_entity.pdbx_description
1 polymer ?
#
loop_
_entity_poly.entity_id
_entity_poly.type
_entity_poly.pdbx_seq_one_letter_code
_entity_poly.pdbx_strand_id
1 'polypeptide(L)' 'MMAGLASCWVDGMPFIDSVRFAQGCSSMALACEYTNNPELSIANVTSLVENTECLN' A
#
# COMPACT_ATOMS: atom_id res chain seq x y z
N MET A 1 -4.68 -2.64 -4.83
CA MET A 1 -3.61 -2.74 -5.84
C MET A 1 -3.66 -1.61 -6.85
N MET A 2 -4.63 -1.59 -7.79
CA MET A 2 -4.68 -0.59 -8.87
C MET A 2 -4.76 0.87 -8.37
N ALA A 3 -5.57 1.14 -7.34
CA ALA A 3 -5.67 2.47 -6.75
C ALA A 3 -4.33 2.96 -6.16
N GLY A 4 -3.56 2.07 -5.53
CA GLY A 4 -2.23 2.41 -5.00
C GLY A 4 -1.20 2.65 -6.10
N LEU A 5 -1.24 1.89 -7.20
CA LEU A 5 -0.39 2.17 -8.36
C LEU A 5 -0.72 3.52 -9.00
N ALA A 6 -2.02 3.82 -9.12
CA ALA A 6 -2.47 5.09 -9.68
C ALA A 6 -2.06 6.28 -8.80
N SER A 7 -2.15 6.16 -7.46
CA SER A 7 -1.69 7.23 -6.55
C SER A 7 -0.19 7.45 -6.68
N CYS A 8 0.61 6.38 -6.67
CA CYS A 8 2.07 6.48 -6.80
C CYS A 8 2.50 7.04 -8.18
N TRP A 9 1.74 6.73 -9.24
CA TRP A 9 1.99 7.31 -10.57
C TRP A 9 1.75 8.82 -10.60
N VAL A 10 0.67 9.29 -9.97
CA VAL A 10 0.39 10.73 -9.83
C VAL A 10 1.51 11.44 -9.07
N ASP A 11 2.07 10.79 -8.05
CA ASP A 11 3.14 11.34 -7.22
C ASP A 11 4.55 11.17 -7.82
N GLY A 12 4.68 10.55 -9.01
CA GLY A 12 5.97 10.35 -9.67
C GLY A 12 6.92 9.39 -8.93
N MET A 13 6.38 8.50 -8.12
CA MET A 13 7.15 7.55 -7.31
C MET A 13 7.87 6.52 -8.19
N PRO A 14 9.08 6.04 -7.81
CA PRO A 14 9.75 4.96 -8.54
C PRO A 14 8.86 3.71 -8.65
N PHE A 15 8.98 2.99 -9.76
CA PHE A 15 8.10 1.84 -10.03
C PHE A 15 8.18 0.76 -8.95
N ILE A 16 9.38 0.44 -8.46
CA ILE A 16 9.58 -0.57 -7.42
C ILE A 16 8.87 -0.20 -6.12
N ASP A 17 8.97 1.07 -5.71
CA ASP A 17 8.32 1.55 -4.49
C ASP A 17 6.80 1.66 -4.69
N SER A 18 6.36 2.03 -5.89
CA SER A 18 4.95 2.04 -6.28
C SER A 18 4.32 0.65 -6.17
N VAL A 19 5.02 -0.40 -6.63
CA VAL A 19 4.56 -1.80 -6.54
C VAL A 19 4.44 -2.22 -5.08
N ARG A 20 5.45 -1.93 -4.25
CA ARG A 20 5.45 -2.26 -2.81
C ARG A 20 4.32 -1.56 -2.08
N PHE A 21 4.13 -0.27 -2.32
CA PHE A 21 3.03 0.50 -1.73
C PHE A 21 1.67 -0.07 -2.17
N ALA A 22 1.48 -0.33 -3.46
CA ALA A 22 0.25 -0.90 -3.99
C ALA A 22 -0.06 -2.31 -3.45
N GLN A 23 0.97 -3.12 -3.18
CA GLN A 23 0.83 -4.39 -2.48
C GLN A 23 0.38 -4.17 -1.03
N GLY A 24 1.00 -3.25 -0.29
CA GLY A 24 0.57 -2.86 1.06
C GLY A 24 -0.90 -2.43 1.12
N CYS A 25 -1.35 -1.59 0.17
CA CYS A 25 -2.77 -1.23 0.07
C CYS A 25 -3.68 -2.45 -0.13
N SER A 26 -3.22 -3.44 -0.91
CA SER A 26 -3.99 -4.65 -1.20
C SER A 26 -4.06 -5.55 0.02
N SER A 27 -2.97 -5.71 0.74
CA SER A 27 -2.92 -6.47 2.00
C SER A 27 -3.89 -5.89 3.03
N MET A 28 -3.92 -4.56 3.20
CA MET A 28 -4.87 -3.91 4.10
C MET A 28 -6.32 -4.09 3.65
N ALA A 29 -6.62 -4.01 2.35
CA ALA A 29 -7.97 -4.24 1.84
C ALA A 29 -8.41 -5.70 2.01
N LEU A 30 -7.51 -6.67 1.79
CA LEU A 30 -7.78 -8.10 1.96
C LEU A 30 -7.94 -8.51 3.43
N ALA A 31 -7.33 -7.77 4.35
CA ALA A 31 -7.45 -8.01 5.79
C ALA A 31 -8.73 -7.42 6.41
N CYS A 32 -9.57 -6.75 5.61
CA CYS A 32 -10.82 -6.14 6.06
C CYS A 32 -12.02 -6.87 5.45
N GLU A 33 -13.15 -6.89 6.17
CA GLU A 33 -14.43 -7.38 5.66
C GLU A 33 -14.93 -6.52 4.49
N TYR A 34 -14.61 -5.23 4.50
CA TYR A 34 -15.02 -4.27 3.48
C TYR A 34 -13.90 -3.99 2.48
N THR A 35 -14.28 -3.84 1.21
CA THR A 35 -13.34 -3.46 0.15
C THR A 35 -12.74 -2.06 0.37
N ASN A 36 -13.48 -1.17 1.04
CA ASN A 36 -13.01 0.15 1.47
C ASN A 36 -12.62 0.10 2.96
N ASN A 37 -11.47 -0.50 3.26
CA ASN A 37 -10.94 -0.53 4.63
C ASN A 37 -10.84 0.91 5.19
N PRO A 38 -11.53 1.25 6.29
CA PRO A 38 -11.54 2.61 6.87
C PRO A 38 -10.17 3.07 7.37
N GLU A 39 -9.29 2.12 7.72
CA GLU A 39 -7.93 2.38 8.17
C GLU A 39 -6.94 2.49 7.00
N LEU A 40 -7.38 2.29 5.76
CA LEU A 40 -6.51 2.43 4.59
C LEU A 40 -6.08 3.89 4.43
N SER A 41 -4.81 4.15 4.73
CA SER A 41 -4.19 5.47 4.61
C SER A 41 -2.73 5.33 4.18
N ILE A 42 -2.14 6.40 3.64
CA ILE A 42 -0.72 6.41 3.26
C ILE A 42 0.15 6.03 4.45
N ALA A 43 -0.09 6.61 5.62
CA ALA A 43 0.69 6.35 6.84
C ALA A 43 0.66 4.87 7.26
N ASN A 44 -0.53 4.26 7.26
CA ASN A 44 -0.68 2.87 7.67
C ASN A 44 -0.07 1.89 6.64
N VAL A 45 -0.20 2.20 5.34
CA VAL A 45 0.42 1.39 4.28
C VAL A 45 1.95 1.49 4.34
N THR A 46 2.50 2.70 4.51
CA THR A 46 3.94 2.90 4.65
C THR A 46 4.50 2.15 5.86
N SER A 47 3.87 2.30 7.03
CA SER A 47 4.25 1.56 8.24
C SER A 47 4.21 0.04 8.00
N LEU A 48 3.19 -0.47 7.33
CA LEU A 48 3.09 -1.90 7.00
C LEU A 48 4.23 -2.38 6.08
N VAL A 49 4.53 -1.61 5.03
CA VAL A 49 5.56 -1.98 4.04
C VAL A 49 6.96 -1.93 4.66
N GLU A 50 7.26 -0.90 5.45
CA GLU A 50 8.55 -0.74 6.15
C GLU A 50 8.78 -1.85 7.19
N ASN A 51 7.74 -2.23 7.95
CA ASN A 51 7.84 -3.34 8.90
C ASN A 51 8.06 -4.70 8.21
N THR A 52 7.62 -4.84 6.96
CA THR A 52 7.87 -6.06 6.17
C THR A 52 9.32 -6.16 5.73
N GLU A 53 10.02 -5.03 5.51
CA GLU A 53 11.45 -5.03 5.18
C GLU A 53 12.35 -5.40 6.37
N CYS A 54 11.92 -5.16 7.60
CA CYS A 54 12.68 -5.55 8.80
C CYS A 54 12.65 -7.06 9.12
N LEU A 55 11.75 -7.81 8.49
CA LEU A 55 11.56 -9.25 8.72
C LEU A 55 12.24 -10.13 7.66
N ASN A 56 12.99 -9.53 6.73
CA ASN A 56 13.64 -10.18 5.59
C ASN A 56 15.14 -9.87 5.54
#